data_AF-A0A5M3N2F8-F1
#
_entry.id   AF-A0A5M3N2F8-F1
#
_cell.length_a   1.000
_cell.length_b   1.000
_cell.length_c   1.000
_cell.angle_alpha   90.00
_cell.angle_beta   90.00
_cell.angle_gamma   90.00
#
_symmetry.space_group_name_H-M   'P 1'
#
loop_
_entity.id
_entity.type
_entity.pdbx_description
1 polymer ?
#
loop_
_entity_poly.entity_id
_entity_poly.type
_entity_poly.pdbx_seq_one_letter_code
_entity_poly.pdbx_strand_id
1 'polypeptide(L)'
;MFNLVTLSTVAIALVHSATANDKRGIAFPASNPAGDLAKAGGAQASWVYNWSPNAPSNNPGLTFIPMQWGSADIGSLAATVKTLGAKTILGFNEPDMSAQSNLSPTDAANLWKQYIQPLKSSGVALGAPAVSSSEGSQTWLTNFINACGSTCTFDFVPVHWYGDGAENFENYVTAFHKTFNYPIWVTEFGSTSTDATEVATFLTQTVNWLDQQSYVQKYSWFAFARPEAGSPLDTWLLDASGNVDSLGNSYLTDTS
;
A
#
# COMPACT_ATOMS: atom_id res chain seq x y z
N MET A 1 -39.08 40.26 43.31
CA MET A 1 -38.97 39.28 42.20
C MET A 1 -37.57 39.43 41.62
N PHE A 2 -36.67 38.48 41.91
CA PHE A 2 -35.32 38.46 41.33
C PHE A 2 -35.36 37.53 40.11
N ASN A 3 -35.08 38.07 38.92
CA ASN A 3 -34.94 37.28 37.70
C ASN A 3 -33.51 36.75 37.60
N LEU A 4 -33.39 35.42 37.61
CA LEU A 4 -32.15 34.70 37.39
C LEU A 4 -31.91 34.60 35.88
N VAL A 5 -30.85 35.24 35.38
CA VAL A 5 -30.41 35.09 33.98
C VAL A 5 -29.52 33.86 33.90
N THR A 6 -30.01 32.81 33.25
CA THR A 6 -29.21 31.63 32.90
C THR A 6 -28.27 31.98 31.74
N LEU A 7 -26.96 31.97 31.99
CA LEU A 7 -25.95 31.95 30.92
C LEU A 7 -25.87 30.52 30.36
N SER A 8 -26.26 30.32 29.10
CA SER A 8 -25.93 29.11 28.34
C SER A 8 -24.49 29.19 27.87
N THR A 9 -23.66 28.27 28.33
CA THR A 9 -22.33 28.02 27.76
C THR A 9 -22.47 27.22 26.46
N VAL A 10 -22.05 27.81 25.35
CA VAL A 10 -21.88 27.09 24.08
C VAL A 10 -20.57 26.33 24.17
N ALA A 11 -20.64 24.99 24.29
CA ALA A 11 -19.47 24.14 24.13
C ALA A 11 -19.10 24.08 22.64
N ILE A 12 -18.02 24.74 22.25
CA ILE A 12 -17.43 24.58 20.92
C ILE A 12 -16.70 23.24 20.93
N ALA A 13 -17.29 22.22 20.31
CA ALA A 13 -16.60 20.98 20.02
C ALA A 13 -15.51 21.28 18.97
N LEU A 14 -14.25 21.29 19.39
CA LEU A 14 -13.11 21.24 18.48
C LEU A 14 -13.13 19.87 17.79
N VAL A 15 -13.66 19.83 16.57
CA VAL A 15 -13.48 18.69 15.67
C VAL A 15 -11.99 18.66 15.33
N HIS A 16 -11.20 17.89 16.08
CA HIS A 16 -9.85 17.55 15.67
C HIS A 16 -9.99 16.71 14.41
N SER A 17 -9.79 17.34 13.25
CA SER A 17 -9.52 16.58 12.04
C SER A 17 -8.22 15.83 12.32
N ALA A 18 -8.30 14.51 12.52
CA ALA A 18 -7.12 13.69 12.61
C ALA A 18 -6.26 13.99 11.37
N THR A 19 -5.06 14.50 11.57
CA THR A 19 -4.14 14.74 10.46
C THR A 19 -3.88 13.39 9.79
N ALA A 20 -4.09 13.30 8.48
CA ALA A 20 -3.86 12.06 7.76
C ALA A 20 -2.43 11.57 8.03
N ASN A 21 -2.29 10.27 8.27
CA ASN A 21 -0.99 9.63 8.39
C ASN A 21 -0.40 9.51 6.98
N ASP A 22 0.70 10.23 6.75
CA ASP A 22 1.36 10.27 5.45
C ASP A 22 1.92 8.91 5.01
N LYS A 23 2.05 7.92 5.90
CA LYS A 23 2.48 6.55 5.58
C LYS A 23 1.33 5.63 5.19
N ARG A 24 0.16 5.79 5.81
CA ARG A 24 -0.97 4.86 5.67
C ARG A 24 -1.67 4.97 4.31
N GLY A 25 -1.89 3.84 3.65
CA GLY A 25 -2.43 3.75 2.30
C GLY A 25 -3.57 2.76 2.14
N ILE A 26 -4.32 2.92 1.05
CA ILE A 26 -5.44 2.05 0.70
C ILE A 26 -5.02 1.14 -0.46
N ALA A 27 -5.00 -0.18 -0.24
CA ALA A 27 -4.96 -1.18 -1.30
C ALA A 27 -6.39 -1.48 -1.75
N PHE A 28 -6.83 -0.90 -2.87
CA PHE A 28 -8.22 -0.97 -3.33
C PHE A 28 -8.34 -1.74 -4.65
N PRO A 29 -8.89 -2.97 -4.66
CA PRO A 29 -8.99 -3.75 -5.88
C PRO A 29 -9.87 -3.05 -6.92
N ALA A 30 -9.36 -2.89 -8.15
CA ALA A 30 -10.11 -2.22 -9.21
C ALA A 30 -11.40 -2.96 -9.62
N SER A 31 -11.50 -4.25 -9.28
CA SER A 31 -12.70 -5.09 -9.45
C SER A 31 -13.83 -4.75 -8.48
N ASN A 32 -13.54 -4.07 -7.37
CA ASN A 32 -14.56 -3.73 -6.38
C ASN A 32 -15.48 -2.60 -6.84
N PRO A 33 -16.70 -2.52 -6.30
CA PRO A 33 -17.59 -1.41 -6.58
C PRO A 33 -16.90 -0.06 -6.31
N ALA A 34 -16.83 0.80 -7.32
CA ALA A 34 -16.13 2.08 -7.20
C ALA A 34 -16.64 2.96 -6.05
N GLY A 35 -17.91 2.82 -5.65
CA GLY A 35 -18.48 3.54 -4.50
C GLY A 35 -17.87 3.15 -3.15
N ASP A 36 -17.21 2.00 -3.06
CA ASP A 36 -16.61 1.52 -1.82
C ASP A 36 -15.39 2.36 -1.44
N LEU A 37 -14.54 2.75 -2.40
CA LEU A 37 -13.36 3.57 -2.14
C LEU A 37 -13.70 4.92 -1.47
N ALA A 38 -14.89 5.48 -1.74
CA ALA A 38 -15.34 6.71 -1.09
C ALA A 38 -15.46 6.57 0.44
N LYS A 39 -15.60 5.34 0.96
CA LYS A 39 -15.65 5.02 2.39
C LYS A 39 -14.30 5.19 3.10
N ALA A 40 -13.20 5.28 2.35
CA ALA A 40 -11.90 5.63 2.89
C ALA A 40 -11.73 7.15 3.10
N GLY A 41 -12.70 7.98 2.69
CA GLY A 41 -12.65 9.43 2.84
C GLY A 41 -12.69 9.88 4.31
N GLY A 42 -11.81 10.82 4.68
CA GLY A 42 -11.69 11.33 6.05
C GLY A 42 -10.96 10.39 7.03
N ALA A 43 -10.44 9.26 6.53
CA ALA A 43 -9.58 8.36 7.29
C ALA A 43 -8.15 8.91 7.43
N GLN A 44 -7.34 8.25 8.24
CA GLN A 44 -5.91 8.55 8.34
C GLN A 44 -5.09 8.12 7.11
N ALA A 45 -5.69 7.58 6.05
CA ALA A 45 -4.95 7.23 4.85
C ALA A 45 -4.69 8.46 3.96
N SER A 46 -3.52 8.50 3.33
CA SER A 46 -3.08 9.62 2.48
C SER A 46 -2.89 9.25 1.01
N TRP A 47 -2.87 7.96 0.69
CA TRP A 47 -2.61 7.45 -0.66
C TRP A 47 -3.40 6.17 -0.95
N VAL A 48 -3.54 5.85 -2.24
CA VAL A 48 -4.26 4.67 -2.74
C VAL A 48 -3.56 4.09 -3.96
N TYR A 49 -3.61 2.77 -4.10
CA TYR A 49 -3.26 2.07 -5.34
C TYR A 49 -4.23 0.90 -5.57
N ASN A 50 -4.25 0.37 -6.80
CA ASN A 50 -5.24 -0.61 -7.25
C ASN A 50 -4.68 -1.66 -8.22
N TRP A 51 -3.38 -1.94 -8.14
CA TRP A 51 -2.66 -2.86 -9.06
C TRP A 51 -2.76 -2.48 -10.55
N SER A 52 -3.08 -1.23 -10.86
CA SER A 52 -3.26 -0.72 -12.22
C SER A 52 -2.46 0.56 -12.45
N PRO A 53 -2.05 0.85 -13.69
CA PRO A 53 -1.57 2.18 -14.02
C PRO A 53 -2.71 3.21 -14.06
N ASN A 54 -3.98 2.78 -14.08
CA ASN A 54 -5.15 3.64 -14.18
C ASN A 54 -5.78 3.91 -12.82
N ALA A 55 -6.12 5.18 -12.56
CA ALA A 55 -6.74 5.60 -11.31
C ALA A 55 -8.14 4.99 -11.14
N PRO A 56 -8.52 4.59 -9.90
CA PRO A 56 -9.89 4.19 -9.62
C PRO A 56 -10.84 5.40 -9.72
N SER A 57 -12.06 5.16 -10.18
CA SER A 57 -13.15 6.16 -10.06
C SER A 57 -13.54 6.37 -8.59
N ASN A 58 -14.12 7.53 -8.28
CA ASN A 58 -14.62 7.88 -6.94
C ASN A 58 -13.57 7.89 -5.82
N ASN A 59 -12.30 8.14 -6.17
CA ASN A 59 -11.24 8.38 -5.20
C ASN A 59 -11.57 9.62 -4.33
N PRO A 60 -11.65 9.52 -2.99
CA PRO A 60 -12.06 10.61 -2.10
C PRO A 60 -10.97 11.66 -1.86
N GLY A 61 -10.05 11.85 -2.82
CA GLY A 61 -8.94 12.81 -2.72
C GLY A 61 -7.62 12.21 -2.21
N LEU A 62 -7.49 10.88 -2.15
CA LEU A 62 -6.23 10.21 -1.82
C LEU A 62 -5.23 10.37 -2.98
N THR A 63 -3.94 10.46 -2.67
CA THR A 63 -2.92 10.45 -3.72
C THR A 63 -2.89 9.09 -4.40
N PHE A 64 -3.25 9.02 -5.68
CA PHE A 64 -3.19 7.77 -6.44
C PHE A 64 -1.74 7.46 -6.86
N ILE A 65 -1.28 6.24 -6.57
CA ILE A 65 0.02 5.71 -6.98
C ILE A 65 -0.21 4.64 -8.05
N PRO A 66 0.06 4.93 -9.34
CA PRO A 66 -0.09 3.94 -10.40
C PRO A 66 0.93 2.81 -10.26
N MET A 67 0.52 1.59 -10.61
CA MET A 67 1.36 0.40 -10.61
C MET A 67 1.43 -0.20 -12.01
N GLN A 68 2.62 -0.48 -12.50
CA GLN A 68 2.80 -1.33 -13.67
C GLN A 68 2.93 -2.78 -13.21
N TRP A 69 1.79 -3.47 -13.02
CA TRP A 69 1.74 -4.79 -12.40
C TRP A 69 2.65 -5.83 -13.05
N GLY A 70 2.72 -5.87 -14.38
CA GLY A 70 3.57 -6.80 -15.13
C GLY A 70 3.99 -6.22 -16.48
N SER A 71 4.26 -7.07 -17.47
CA SER A 71 4.70 -6.64 -18.81
C SER A 71 3.55 -6.19 -19.74
N ALA A 72 2.31 -6.52 -19.41
CA ALA A 72 1.15 -6.18 -20.22
C ALA A 72 0.99 -4.66 -20.39
N ASP A 73 0.75 -4.22 -21.63
CA ASP A 73 0.53 -2.81 -22.02
C ASP A 73 1.58 -1.79 -21.53
N ILE A 74 2.77 -2.24 -21.14
CA ILE A 74 3.80 -1.40 -20.52
C ILE A 74 4.26 -0.22 -21.40
N GLY A 75 4.14 -0.35 -22.73
CA GLY A 75 4.42 0.75 -23.67
C GLY A 75 3.56 1.99 -23.45
N SER A 76 2.37 1.84 -22.85
CA SER A 76 1.44 2.93 -22.53
C SER A 76 1.69 3.58 -21.17
N LEU A 77 2.59 3.02 -20.35
CA LEU A 77 2.83 3.49 -18.98
C LEU A 77 3.21 4.97 -18.94
N ALA A 78 4.15 5.41 -19.78
CA ALA A 78 4.64 6.77 -19.74
C ALA A 78 3.56 7.81 -20.08
N ALA A 79 2.69 7.51 -21.05
CA ALA A 79 1.56 8.37 -21.39
C ALA A 79 0.54 8.43 -20.24
N THR A 80 0.30 7.29 -19.57
CA THR A 80 -0.63 7.19 -18.43
C THR A 80 -0.11 7.98 -17.24
N VAL A 81 1.15 7.78 -16.84
CA VAL A 81 1.82 8.51 -15.75
C VAL A 81 1.81 10.02 -16.00
N LYS A 82 2.09 10.44 -17.24
CA LYS A 82 2.04 11.85 -17.63
C LYS A 82 0.64 12.44 -17.52
N THR A 83 -0.37 11.72 -18.00
CA THR A 83 -1.78 12.16 -17.97
C THR A 83 -2.28 12.31 -16.53
N LEU A 84 -1.89 11.39 -15.65
CA LEU A 84 -2.20 11.45 -14.22
C LEU A 84 -1.41 12.54 -13.48
N GLY A 85 -0.31 13.06 -14.07
CA GLY A 85 0.62 13.93 -13.37
C GLY A 85 1.30 13.25 -12.18
N ALA A 86 1.38 11.91 -12.19
CA ALA A 86 1.84 11.13 -11.06
C ALA A 86 3.30 11.44 -10.71
N LYS A 87 3.59 11.53 -9.42
CA LYS A 87 4.92 11.85 -8.88
C LYS A 87 5.69 10.63 -8.41
N THR A 88 5.00 9.52 -8.25
CA THR A 88 5.56 8.23 -7.81
C THR A 88 4.83 7.12 -8.53
N ILE A 89 5.52 6.03 -8.84
CA ILE A 89 4.91 4.79 -9.34
C ILE A 89 5.40 3.57 -8.57
N LEU A 90 4.60 2.51 -8.60
CA LEU A 90 5.00 1.16 -8.22
C LEU A 90 5.39 0.35 -9.47
N GLY A 91 6.46 -0.42 -9.36
CA GLY A 91 6.92 -1.35 -10.40
C GLY A 91 6.10 -2.64 -10.46
N PHE A 92 6.75 -3.72 -10.92
CA PHE A 92 6.12 -5.03 -11.10
C PHE A 92 5.65 -5.65 -9.78
N ASN A 93 4.54 -6.35 -9.83
CA ASN A 93 3.89 -7.04 -8.72
C ASN A 93 4.26 -8.53 -8.70
N GLU A 94 4.94 -8.97 -7.64
CA GLU A 94 5.38 -10.34 -7.40
C GLU A 94 5.96 -11.01 -8.67
N PRO A 95 6.94 -10.39 -9.34
CA PRO A 95 7.53 -10.97 -10.55
C PRO A 95 8.25 -12.30 -10.29
N ASP A 96 8.60 -12.56 -9.03
CA ASP A 96 9.16 -13.81 -8.52
C ASP A 96 8.15 -14.96 -8.47
N MET A 97 6.84 -14.68 -8.56
CA MET A 97 5.78 -15.66 -8.43
C MET A 97 5.20 -16.06 -9.79
N SER A 98 5.17 -17.36 -10.07
CA SER A 98 4.67 -17.91 -11.35
C SER A 98 3.18 -17.64 -11.61
N ALA A 99 2.39 -17.48 -10.55
CA ALA A 99 0.96 -17.16 -10.61
C ALA A 99 0.67 -15.66 -10.71
N GLN A 100 1.70 -14.82 -10.69
CA GLN A 100 1.60 -13.35 -10.66
C GLN A 100 2.24 -12.78 -11.93
N SER A 101 2.98 -11.67 -11.85
CA SER A 101 3.55 -11.07 -13.07
C SER A 101 4.62 -11.93 -13.74
N ASN A 102 5.22 -12.87 -12.99
CA ASN A 102 6.05 -13.96 -13.50
C ASN A 102 7.11 -13.49 -14.52
N LEU A 103 8.04 -12.66 -14.05
CA LEU A 103 9.13 -12.13 -14.87
C LEU A 103 10.46 -12.65 -14.33
N SER A 104 11.34 -13.06 -15.25
CA SER A 104 12.73 -13.30 -14.85
C SER A 104 13.37 -11.97 -14.42
N PRO A 105 14.39 -11.98 -13.52
CA PRO A 105 15.10 -10.77 -13.14
C PRO A 105 15.69 -10.00 -14.34
N THR A 106 16.13 -10.73 -15.37
CA THR A 106 16.71 -10.14 -16.59
C THR A 106 15.64 -9.48 -17.46
N ASP A 107 14.50 -10.14 -17.65
CA ASP A 107 13.40 -9.57 -18.45
C ASP A 107 12.81 -8.34 -17.76
N ALA A 108 12.59 -8.41 -16.44
CA ALA A 108 12.17 -7.27 -15.64
C ALA A 108 13.17 -6.10 -15.76
N ALA A 109 14.48 -6.36 -15.70
CA ALA A 109 15.50 -5.32 -15.85
C ALA A 109 15.50 -4.69 -17.26
N ASN A 110 15.28 -5.49 -18.32
CA ASN A 110 15.18 -4.97 -19.69
C ASN A 110 13.94 -4.08 -19.86
N LEU A 111 12.78 -4.53 -19.37
CA LEU A 111 11.55 -3.74 -19.37
C LEU A 111 11.70 -2.46 -18.54
N TRP A 112 12.35 -2.55 -17.38
CA TRP A 112 12.62 -1.40 -16.53
C TRP A 112 13.44 -0.34 -17.28
N LYS A 113 14.58 -0.73 -17.86
CA LYS A 113 15.44 0.19 -18.62
C LYS A 113 14.70 0.86 -19.77
N GLN A 114 13.81 0.12 -20.45
CA GLN A 114 13.09 0.62 -21.61
C GLN A 114 11.92 1.54 -21.24
N TYR A 115 11.11 1.17 -20.24
CA TYR A 115 9.80 1.80 -20.02
C TYR A 115 9.65 2.52 -18.68
N ILE A 116 10.37 2.09 -17.64
CA ILE A 116 10.23 2.64 -16.28
C ILE A 116 11.32 3.69 -16.01
N GLN A 117 12.58 3.37 -16.31
CA GLN A 117 13.72 4.26 -16.10
C GLN A 117 13.55 5.66 -16.71
N PRO A 118 12.99 5.83 -17.94
CA PRO A 118 12.80 7.17 -18.51
C PRO A 118 11.88 8.09 -17.69
N LEU A 119 10.98 7.53 -16.87
CA LEU A 119 10.09 8.30 -16.00
C LEU A 119 10.88 9.06 -14.93
N LYS A 120 12.05 8.53 -14.52
CA LYS A 120 12.94 9.20 -13.55
C LYS A 120 13.38 10.57 -14.06
N SER A 121 13.67 10.69 -15.35
CA SER A 121 14.05 11.97 -15.99
C SER A 121 12.92 13.00 -15.97
N SER A 122 11.68 12.58 -15.76
CA SER A 122 10.52 13.46 -15.58
C SER A 122 10.23 13.79 -14.11
N GLY A 123 11.14 13.42 -13.20
CA GLY A 123 11.02 13.68 -11.76
C GLY A 123 10.08 12.72 -11.03
N VAL A 124 9.75 11.57 -11.63
CA VAL A 124 8.90 10.55 -11.01
C VAL A 124 9.76 9.65 -10.12
N ALA A 125 9.32 9.42 -8.88
CA ALA A 125 9.93 8.45 -7.97
C ALA A 125 9.55 7.02 -8.37
N LEU A 126 10.53 6.11 -8.39
CA LEU A 126 10.37 4.75 -8.89
C LEU A 126 10.52 3.72 -7.75
N GLY A 127 9.45 2.99 -7.46
CA GLY A 127 9.52 1.82 -6.58
C GLY A 127 10.05 0.61 -7.34
N ALA A 128 11.07 -0.05 -6.78
CA ALA A 128 11.56 -1.34 -7.29
C ALA A 128 10.41 -2.38 -7.41
N PRO A 129 10.62 -3.52 -8.08
CA PRO A 129 9.59 -4.57 -8.10
C PRO A 129 9.21 -5.01 -6.69
N ALA A 130 7.91 -5.10 -6.42
CA ALA A 130 7.36 -5.61 -5.17
C ALA A 130 7.44 -7.13 -5.19
N VAL A 131 8.38 -7.73 -4.47
CA VAL A 131 8.52 -9.19 -4.40
C VAL A 131 7.62 -9.78 -3.31
N SER A 132 7.28 -11.06 -3.44
CA SER A 132 6.51 -11.78 -2.42
C SER A 132 7.29 -11.96 -1.11
N SER A 133 6.66 -12.57 -0.10
CA SER A 133 7.35 -13.05 1.12
C SER A 133 7.90 -14.48 1.01
N SER A 134 7.90 -15.06 -0.19
CA SER A 134 8.36 -16.44 -0.41
C SER A 134 9.88 -16.58 -0.29
N GLU A 135 10.34 -17.82 -0.07
CA GLU A 135 11.76 -18.15 -0.12
C GLU A 135 12.33 -17.82 -1.51
N GLY A 136 13.44 -17.07 -1.54
CA GLY A 136 14.09 -16.64 -2.79
C GLY A 136 13.69 -15.25 -3.28
N SER A 137 12.70 -14.59 -2.68
CA SER A 137 12.27 -13.22 -3.05
C SER A 137 13.41 -12.20 -2.99
N GLN A 138 14.23 -12.22 -1.93
CA GLN A 138 15.42 -11.37 -1.84
C GLN A 138 16.46 -11.72 -2.91
N THR A 139 16.62 -13.00 -3.26
CA THR A 139 17.52 -13.45 -4.32
C THR A 139 17.05 -12.95 -5.68
N TRP A 140 15.74 -13.03 -5.96
CA TRP A 140 15.16 -12.49 -7.19
C TRP A 140 15.45 -10.99 -7.31
N LEU A 141 15.18 -10.22 -6.24
CA LEU A 141 15.39 -8.77 -6.25
C LEU A 141 16.88 -8.41 -6.39
N THR A 142 17.77 -9.14 -5.72
CA THR A 142 19.22 -8.99 -5.86
C THR A 142 19.66 -9.24 -7.31
N ASN A 143 19.16 -10.31 -7.94
CA ASN A 143 19.47 -10.62 -9.34
C ASN A 143 18.93 -9.57 -10.30
N PHE A 144 17.76 -8.99 -10.01
CA PHE A 144 17.18 -7.91 -10.81
C PHE A 144 18.04 -6.64 -10.72
N ILE A 145 18.45 -6.25 -9.52
CA ILE A 145 19.35 -5.10 -9.29
C ILE A 145 20.69 -5.32 -10.02
N ASN A 146 21.25 -6.53 -9.95
CA ASN A 146 22.48 -6.88 -10.67
C ASN A 146 22.31 -6.78 -12.20
N ALA A 147 21.20 -7.30 -12.75
CA ALA A 147 20.88 -7.20 -14.18
C ALA A 147 20.64 -5.74 -14.62
N CYS A 148 20.15 -4.91 -13.70
CA CYS A 148 19.99 -3.48 -13.90
C CYS A 148 21.32 -2.72 -14.00
N GLY A 149 22.35 -3.16 -13.27
CA GLY A 149 23.66 -2.50 -13.22
C GLY A 149 23.52 -1.03 -12.78
N SER A 150 24.29 -0.13 -13.39
CA SER A 150 24.23 1.30 -13.11
C SER A 150 23.12 2.04 -13.88
N THR A 151 22.32 1.35 -14.70
CA THR A 151 21.33 1.98 -15.58
C THR A 151 20.00 2.25 -14.89
N CYS A 152 19.59 1.38 -13.97
CA CYS A 152 18.32 1.54 -13.26
C CYS A 152 18.49 2.39 -12.00
N THR A 153 17.46 3.17 -11.66
CA THR A 153 17.38 3.96 -10.45
C THR A 153 16.12 3.55 -9.69
N PHE A 154 16.26 3.41 -8.37
CA PHE A 154 15.17 3.11 -7.46
C PHE A 154 15.17 4.15 -6.35
N ASP A 155 13.99 4.59 -5.93
CA ASP A 155 13.83 5.53 -4.81
C ASP A 155 13.45 4.81 -3.51
N PHE A 156 12.80 3.65 -3.63
CA PHE A 156 12.37 2.81 -2.53
C PHE A 156 12.18 1.36 -2.99
N VAL A 157 12.14 0.44 -2.02
CA VAL A 157 11.87 -0.98 -2.23
C VAL A 157 10.49 -1.34 -1.65
N PRO A 158 9.52 -1.69 -2.49
CA PRO A 158 8.27 -2.29 -2.04
C PRO A 158 8.46 -3.74 -1.59
N VAL A 159 7.73 -4.15 -0.55
CA VAL A 159 7.73 -5.54 -0.05
C VAL A 159 6.31 -5.98 0.27
N HIS A 160 6.03 -7.27 0.06
CA HIS A 160 4.79 -7.91 0.48
C HIS A 160 5.04 -8.84 1.65
N TRP A 161 4.05 -8.99 2.53
CA TRP A 161 4.12 -9.95 3.62
C TRP A 161 2.77 -10.54 4.01
N TYR A 162 2.68 -11.86 4.01
CA TYR A 162 1.54 -12.58 4.56
C TYR A 162 2.03 -13.69 5.48
N GLY A 163 1.53 -13.73 6.71
CA GLY A 163 1.96 -14.71 7.70
C GLY A 163 1.34 -14.50 9.08
N ASP A 164 1.97 -15.10 10.08
CA ASP A 164 1.60 -15.01 11.50
C ASP A 164 2.69 -14.34 12.34
N GLY A 165 2.26 -13.65 13.41
CA GLY A 165 3.14 -13.02 14.39
C GLY A 165 3.71 -11.66 13.95
N ALA A 166 3.42 -10.60 14.71
CA ALA A 166 3.94 -9.25 14.44
C ALA A 166 5.47 -9.22 14.43
N GLU A 167 6.14 -9.92 15.36
CA GLU A 167 7.61 -9.99 15.41
C GLU A 167 8.21 -10.58 14.11
N ASN A 168 7.55 -11.57 13.49
CA ASN A 168 8.01 -12.14 12.21
C ASN A 168 7.92 -11.12 11.08
N PHE A 169 6.82 -10.36 11.03
CA PHE A 169 6.65 -9.25 10.09
C PHE A 169 7.72 -8.17 10.30
N GLU A 170 7.93 -7.72 11.54
CA GLU A 170 8.92 -6.68 11.88
C GLU A 170 10.34 -7.12 11.49
N ASN A 171 10.70 -8.37 11.79
CA ASN A 171 11.99 -8.95 11.42
C ASN A 171 12.16 -9.02 9.90
N TYR A 172 11.12 -9.41 9.16
CA TYR A 172 11.15 -9.47 7.69
C TYR A 172 11.38 -8.09 7.07
N VAL A 173 10.59 -7.09 7.47
CA VAL A 173 10.70 -5.72 6.95
C VAL A 173 12.07 -5.11 7.29
N THR A 174 12.54 -5.33 8.53
CA THR A 174 13.89 -4.91 8.97
C THR A 174 14.99 -5.58 8.15
N ALA A 175 14.86 -6.87 7.84
CA ALA A 175 15.84 -7.61 7.04
C ALA A 175 15.93 -7.05 5.62
N PHE A 176 14.81 -6.77 4.96
CA PHE A 176 14.80 -6.13 3.64
C PHE A 176 15.48 -4.77 3.66
N HIS A 177 15.19 -3.92 4.65
CA HIS A 177 15.86 -2.63 4.78
C HIS A 177 17.37 -2.79 4.95
N LYS A 178 17.83 -3.73 5.80
CA LYS A 178 19.26 -4.00 6.01
C LYS A 178 19.96 -4.53 4.76
N THR A 179 19.30 -5.41 4.00
CA THR A 179 19.88 -6.04 2.79
C THR A 179 20.04 -5.02 1.66
N PHE A 180 19.01 -4.22 1.39
CA PHE A 180 18.98 -3.34 0.22
C PHE A 180 19.37 -1.90 0.53
N ASN A 181 19.27 -1.47 1.79
CA ASN A 181 19.58 -0.11 2.25
C ASN A 181 18.80 0.99 1.50
N TYR A 182 17.51 0.73 1.21
CA TYR A 182 16.56 1.69 0.67
C TYR A 182 15.42 1.94 1.65
N PRO A 183 14.73 3.09 1.57
CA PRO A 183 13.42 3.24 2.18
C PRO A 183 12.47 2.12 1.74
N ILE A 184 11.64 1.64 2.67
CA ILE A 184 10.71 0.54 2.45
C ILE A 184 9.29 1.07 2.30
N TRP A 185 8.57 0.51 1.32
CA TRP A 185 7.12 0.61 1.22
C TRP A 185 6.55 -0.78 1.46
N VAL A 186 5.68 -0.97 2.44
CA VAL A 186 4.98 -2.25 2.65
C VAL A 186 3.66 -2.20 1.89
N THR A 187 3.70 -2.49 0.59
CA THR A 187 2.55 -2.28 -0.31
C THR A 187 1.45 -3.32 -0.12
N GLU A 188 1.78 -4.49 0.42
CA GLU A 188 0.80 -5.46 0.87
C GLU A 188 1.25 -6.10 2.16
N PHE A 189 0.38 -6.11 3.16
CA PHE A 189 0.57 -6.99 4.29
C PHE A 189 -0.76 -7.43 4.91
N GLY A 190 -0.77 -8.63 5.47
CA GLY A 190 -1.93 -9.18 6.15
C GLY A 190 -1.58 -10.40 7.00
N SER A 191 -2.42 -10.69 7.99
CA SER A 191 -2.31 -11.93 8.74
C SER A 191 -2.92 -13.10 7.96
N THR A 192 -2.27 -14.27 8.01
CA THR A 192 -2.82 -15.52 7.50
C THR A 192 -3.62 -16.30 8.54
N SER A 193 -3.82 -15.74 9.74
CA SER A 193 -4.67 -16.36 10.76
C SER A 193 -6.13 -16.42 10.28
N THR A 194 -6.83 -17.45 10.76
CA THR A 194 -8.29 -17.60 10.58
C THR A 194 -9.07 -17.13 11.81
N ASP A 195 -8.38 -16.67 12.86
CA ASP A 195 -8.98 -16.05 14.04
C ASP A 195 -8.99 -14.52 13.88
N ALA A 196 -10.19 -13.94 13.77
CA ALA A 196 -10.36 -12.50 13.59
C ALA A 196 -9.74 -11.66 14.72
N THR A 197 -9.63 -12.20 15.93
CA THR A 197 -8.96 -11.53 17.07
C THR A 197 -7.46 -11.47 16.85
N GLU A 198 -6.86 -12.54 16.34
CA GLU A 198 -5.43 -12.57 15.99
C GLU A 198 -5.14 -11.63 14.82
N VAL A 199 -6.00 -11.59 13.79
CA VAL A 199 -5.90 -10.65 12.67
C VAL A 199 -5.94 -9.20 13.16
N ALA A 200 -6.91 -8.85 14.01
CA ALA A 200 -7.03 -7.50 14.56
C ALA A 200 -5.86 -7.11 15.47
N THR A 201 -5.35 -8.07 16.26
CA THR A 201 -4.16 -7.86 17.10
C THR A 201 -2.92 -7.62 16.25
N PHE A 202 -2.72 -8.45 15.22
CA PHE A 202 -1.63 -8.31 14.27
C PHE A 202 -1.67 -6.96 13.54
N LEU A 203 -2.84 -6.56 13.02
CA LEU A 203 -3.05 -5.25 12.40
C LEU A 203 -2.59 -4.12 13.32
N THR A 204 -3.09 -4.11 14.55
CA THR A 204 -2.82 -3.05 15.53
C THR A 204 -1.33 -2.99 15.88
N GLN A 205 -0.69 -4.13 16.13
CA GLN A 205 0.73 -4.18 16.48
C GLN A 205 1.62 -3.70 15.33
N THR A 206 1.37 -4.21 14.12
CA THR A 206 2.20 -3.90 12.95
C THR A 206 2.03 -2.46 12.48
N VAL A 207 0.82 -1.91 12.47
CA VAL A 207 0.58 -0.50 12.13
C VAL A 207 1.30 0.44 13.10
N ASN A 208 1.16 0.22 14.41
CA ASN A 208 1.86 1.00 15.43
C ASN A 208 3.38 0.93 15.28
N TRP A 209 3.92 -0.23 14.92
CA TRP A 209 5.35 -0.38 14.66
C TRP A 209 5.78 0.35 13.38
N LEU A 210 5.05 0.20 12.27
CA LEU A 210 5.34 0.83 10.97
C LEU A 210 5.35 2.37 11.08
N ASP A 211 4.46 2.92 11.88
CA ASP A 211 4.39 4.36 12.14
C ASP A 211 5.66 4.89 12.82
N GLN A 212 6.31 4.09 13.67
CA GLN A 212 7.55 4.43 14.38
C GLN A 212 8.83 4.24 13.55
N GLN A 213 8.79 3.48 12.44
CA GLN A 213 9.99 3.19 11.66
C GLN A 213 10.32 4.34 10.69
N SER A 214 11.46 5.00 10.84
CA SER A 214 11.87 6.10 9.96
C SER A 214 12.20 5.66 8.53
N TYR A 215 12.62 4.40 8.35
CA TYR A 215 12.92 3.82 7.05
C TYR A 215 11.69 3.28 6.32
N VAL A 216 10.53 3.20 6.99
CA VAL A 216 9.26 2.85 6.35
C VAL A 216 8.54 4.14 5.96
N GLN A 217 8.35 4.34 4.66
CA GLN A 217 7.74 5.56 4.11
C GLN A 217 6.25 5.42 3.85
N LYS A 218 5.78 4.20 3.51
CA LYS A 218 4.40 3.91 3.16
C LYS A 218 4.04 2.48 3.54
N TYR A 219 2.79 2.23 3.89
CA TYR A 219 2.25 0.88 4.05
C TYR A 219 0.77 0.81 3.71
N SER A 220 0.30 -0.36 3.27
CA SER A 220 -1.11 -0.59 2.96
C SER A 220 -1.52 -2.02 3.34
N TRP A 221 -2.52 -2.11 4.22
CA TRP A 221 -3.11 -3.38 4.60
C TRP A 221 -3.85 -3.99 3.41
N PHE A 222 -3.67 -5.30 3.18
CA PHE A 222 -4.39 -6.02 2.15
C PHE A 222 -5.68 -6.59 2.76
N ALA A 223 -6.89 -6.17 2.40
CA ALA A 223 -7.19 -5.11 1.45
C ALA A 223 -8.46 -4.33 1.82
N PHE A 224 -8.57 -3.11 1.30
CA PHE A 224 -9.77 -2.30 1.39
C PHE A 224 -10.84 -2.82 0.43
N ALA A 225 -11.44 -3.94 0.82
CA ALA A 225 -12.31 -4.73 -0.03
C ALA A 225 -13.37 -5.47 0.79
N ARG A 226 -14.42 -5.91 0.10
CA ARG A 226 -15.45 -6.80 0.65
C ARG A 226 -14.93 -8.23 0.69
N PRO A 227 -15.53 -9.12 1.50
CA PRO A 227 -15.09 -10.51 1.59
C PRO A 227 -15.26 -11.24 0.26
N GLU A 228 -14.21 -11.93 -0.16
CA GLU A 228 -14.22 -12.78 -1.35
C GLU A 228 -14.46 -14.24 -0.96
N ALA A 229 -15.47 -14.86 -1.59
CA ALA A 229 -15.81 -16.25 -1.32
C ALA A 229 -14.65 -17.18 -1.72
N GLY A 230 -14.17 -17.99 -0.76
CA GLY A 230 -13.08 -18.93 -0.99
C GLY A 230 -11.68 -18.34 -0.83
N SER A 231 -11.56 -17.06 -0.44
CA SER A 231 -10.27 -16.50 -0.04
C SER A 231 -9.74 -17.19 1.23
N PRO A 232 -8.44 -17.52 1.29
CA PRO A 232 -7.82 -18.04 2.50
C PRO A 232 -7.50 -16.95 3.53
N LEU A 233 -7.73 -15.67 3.20
CA LEU A 233 -7.42 -14.52 4.06
C LEU A 233 -8.71 -13.90 4.62
N ASP A 234 -8.65 -13.52 5.91
CA ASP A 234 -9.71 -12.76 6.60
C ASP A 234 -9.28 -11.33 6.90
N THR A 235 -8.77 -10.64 5.86
CA THR A 235 -8.12 -9.34 5.99
C THR A 235 -8.95 -8.19 5.38
N TRP A 236 -10.23 -8.44 5.14
CA TRP A 236 -11.17 -7.49 4.54
C TRP A 236 -11.46 -6.32 5.48
N LEU A 237 -11.54 -5.11 4.93
CA LEU A 237 -11.86 -3.90 5.70
C LEU A 237 -13.30 -3.42 5.49
N LEU A 238 -14.05 -4.12 4.65
CA LEU A 238 -15.46 -3.84 4.37
C LEU A 238 -16.29 -5.10 4.62
N ASP A 239 -17.51 -4.91 5.11
CA ASP A 239 -18.52 -5.96 5.14
C ASP A 239 -19.04 -6.30 3.73
N ALA A 240 -19.85 -7.37 3.62
CA ALA A 240 -20.44 -7.78 2.34
C ALA A 240 -21.33 -6.70 1.68
N SER A 241 -21.82 -5.74 2.46
CA SER A 241 -22.62 -4.60 1.98
C SER A 241 -21.75 -3.41 1.53
N GLY A 242 -20.44 -3.43 1.78
CA GLY A 242 -19.50 -2.34 1.46
C GLY A 242 -19.39 -1.28 2.56
N ASN A 243 -19.85 -1.55 3.78
CA ASN A 243 -19.60 -0.67 4.92
C ASN A 243 -18.26 -1.02 5.57
N VAL A 244 -17.56 -0.02 6.11
CA VAL A 244 -16.33 -0.25 6.89
C VAL A 244 -16.67 -1.08 8.12
N ASP A 245 -16.03 -2.25 8.25
CA ASP A 245 -16.26 -3.17 9.37
C ASP A 245 -15.39 -2.83 10.59
N SER A 246 -15.34 -3.69 11.60
CA SER A 246 -14.52 -3.45 12.80
C SER A 246 -13.02 -3.41 12.49
N LEU A 247 -12.52 -4.27 11.61
CA LEU A 247 -11.11 -4.29 11.23
C LEU A 247 -10.75 -3.05 10.41
N GLY A 248 -11.62 -2.67 9.47
CA GLY A 248 -11.57 -1.43 8.71
C GLY A 248 -11.53 -0.20 9.60
N ASN A 249 -12.40 -0.12 10.61
CA ASN A 249 -12.39 1.01 11.54
C ASN A 249 -11.08 1.08 12.33
N SER A 250 -10.55 -0.04 12.80
CA SER A 250 -9.22 -0.09 13.43
C SER A 250 -8.15 0.46 12.49
N TYR A 251 -8.11 0.01 11.25
CA TYR A 251 -7.10 0.49 10.28
C TYR A 251 -7.23 1.98 9.96
N LEU A 252 -8.45 2.48 9.75
CA LEU A 252 -8.68 3.85 9.28
C LEU A 252 -8.58 4.91 10.38
N THR A 253 -8.78 4.52 11.64
CA THR A 253 -8.92 5.46 12.77
C THR A 253 -7.80 5.39 13.81
N ASP A 254 -6.98 4.34 13.83
CA ASP A 254 -5.92 4.18 14.85
C ASP A 254 -4.87 5.30 14.74
N THR A 255 -4.77 6.16 15.76
CA THR A 255 -3.74 7.20 15.91
C THR A 255 -2.64 6.67 16.82
N SER A 256 -1.55 6.14 16.24
CA SER A 256 -0.35 5.79 16.99
C SER A 256 0.34 7.03 17.59
#